data_AF-A0AA46GZS7-F1
#
_entry.id   AF-A0AA46GZS7-F1
#
_cell.length_a   1.000
_cell.length_b   1.000
_cell.length_c   1.000
_cell.angle_alpha   90.00
_cell.angle_beta   90.00
_cell.angle_gamma   90.00
#
_symmetry.space_group_name_H-M   'P 1'
#
loop_
_entity.id
_entity.type
_entity.pdbx_description
1 polymer ?
#
loop_
_entity_poly.entity_id
_entity_poly.type
_entity_poly.pdbx_seq_one_letter_code
_entity_poly.pdbx_strand_id
1 'polypeptide(L)' 'MDVRAQWQIRLLLGDQDLILKPGEAAEFDTAIPYWFGTVGKRAVELLTMFSSQGERLHLRTSLGNSRSSWGRR' A
#
# COMPACT_ATOMS: atom_id res chain seq x y z
N MET A 1 5.74 -12.34 -22.57
CA MET A 1 5.68 -12.37 -21.09
C MET A 1 6.45 -13.58 -20.62
N ASP A 2 7.50 -13.38 -19.81
CA ASP A 2 8.30 -14.48 -19.29
C ASP A 2 7.57 -15.13 -18.10
N VAL A 3 7.13 -16.37 -18.27
CA VAL A 3 6.44 -17.17 -17.24
C VAL A 3 7.39 -17.68 -16.14
N ARG A 4 8.71 -17.43 -16.26
CA ARG A 4 9.71 -17.76 -15.23
C ARG A 4 9.98 -16.60 -14.27
N ALA A 5 9.04 -15.67 -14.17
CA ALA A 5 9.19 -14.50 -13.35
C ALA A 5 9.40 -14.92 -11.88
N GLN A 6 10.58 -14.68 -11.33
CA GLN A 6 10.94 -15.03 -9.94
C GLN A 6 10.80 -13.79 -9.02
N TRP A 7 9.73 -13.03 -9.21
CA TRP A 7 9.44 -11.86 -8.38
C TRP A 7 8.72 -12.27 -7.10
N GLN A 8 8.91 -11.46 -6.06
CA GLN A 8 8.23 -11.59 -4.78
C GLN A 8 7.85 -10.20 -4.30
N ILE A 9 6.62 -10.06 -3.82
CA ILE A 9 6.12 -8.82 -3.24
C ILE A 9 5.77 -9.05 -1.78
N ARG A 10 6.20 -8.14 -0.93
CA ARG A 10 5.80 -8.08 0.48
C ARG A 10 4.56 -7.21 0.59
N LEU A 11 3.55 -7.72 1.28
CA LEU A 11 2.37 -7.00 1.74
C LEU A 11 2.44 -6.94 3.27
N LEU A 12 2.63 -5.73 3.79
CA LEU A 12 2.40 -5.45 5.20
C LEU A 12 0.94 -5.01 5.34
N LEU A 13 0.17 -5.70 6.19
CA LEU A 13 -1.27 -5.48 6.37
C LEU A 13 -1.59 -5.46 7.86
N GLY A 14 -1.71 -4.27 8.45
CA GLY A 14 -1.74 -4.13 9.90
C GLY A 14 -0.49 -4.77 10.53
N ASP A 15 -0.70 -5.81 11.33
CA ASP A 15 0.38 -6.58 11.99
C ASP A 15 0.84 -7.81 11.19
N GLN A 16 0.27 -8.04 9.99
CA GLN A 16 0.62 -9.19 9.15
C GLN A 16 1.74 -8.83 8.15
N ASP A 17 2.70 -9.75 7.98
CA ASP A 17 3.76 -9.69 6.95
C ASP A 17 3.61 -10.89 6.01
N LEU A 18 3.17 -10.63 4.78
CA LEU A 18 2.89 -11.63 3.77
C LEU A 18 3.86 -11.48 2.61
N ILE A 19 4.36 -12.59 2.07
CA ILE A 19 5.13 -12.63 0.82
C ILE A 19 4.30 -13.35 -0.25
N LEU A 20 3.94 -12.63 -1.30
CA LEU A 20 3.25 -13.19 -2.47
C LEU A 20 4.26 -13.53 -3.56
N LYS A 21 4.08 -14.72 -4.13
CA LYS A 21 4.82 -15.27 -5.28
C LYS A 21 4.01 -15.10 -6.56
N PRO A 22 4.62 -15.34 -7.73
CA PRO A 22 3.91 -15.27 -9.00
C PRO A 22 2.71 -16.21 -9.02
N GLY A 23 1.55 -15.67 -9.37
CA GLY A 23 0.28 -16.39 -9.40
C GLY A 23 -0.48 -16.40 -8.07
N GLU A 24 0.08 -15.88 -6.99
CA GLU A 24 -0.63 -15.70 -5.72
C GLU A 24 -1.31 -14.33 -5.67
N ALA A 25 -2.45 -14.27 -4.99
CA ALA A 25 -3.22 -13.05 -4.77
C ALA A 25 -3.61 -12.95 -3.29
N ALA A 26 -3.77 -11.73 -2.80
CA ALA A 26 -4.32 -11.44 -1.48
C ALA A 26 -5.58 -10.58 -1.64
N GLU A 27 -6.68 -11.03 -1.04
CA GLU A 27 -7.89 -10.23 -0.87
C GLU A 27 -7.93 -9.73 0.58
N PHE A 28 -8.11 -8.43 0.76
CA PHE A 28 -8.15 -7.80 2.07
C PHE A 28 -8.97 -6.51 2.07
N ASP A 29 -9.41 -6.09 3.25
CA ASP A 29 -10.09 -4.81 3.46
C ASP A 29 -9.09 -3.65 3.38
N THR A 30 -9.28 -2.75 2.42
CA THR A 30 -8.41 -1.59 2.20
C THR A 30 -8.50 -0.54 3.31
N ALA A 31 -9.45 -0.67 4.24
CA ALA A 31 -9.51 0.12 5.47
C ALA A 31 -8.39 -0.24 6.47
N ILE A 32 -7.83 -1.46 6.36
CA ILE A 32 -6.67 -1.86 7.15
C ILE A 32 -5.43 -1.19 6.55
N PRO A 33 -4.61 -0.46 7.32
CA PRO A 33 -3.39 0.14 6.81
C PRO A 33 -2.49 -0.90 6.14
N TYR A 34 -2.10 -0.64 4.89
CA TYR A 34 -1.29 -1.56 4.11
C TYR A 34 -0.13 -0.88 3.40
N TRP A 35 0.91 -1.66 3.11
CA TRP A 35 2.07 -1.25 2.31
C TRP A 35 2.55 -2.40 1.43
N PHE A 36 2.99 -2.06 0.22
CA PHE A 36 3.59 -2.99 -0.73
C PHE A 36 5.06 -2.68 -0.96
N GLY A 37 5.88 -3.73 -1.08
CA GLY A 37 7.29 -3.57 -1.45
C GLY A 37 7.89 -4.76 -2.15
N THR A 38 8.93 -4.52 -2.93
CA THR A 38 9.67 -5.59 -3.60
C THR A 38 10.54 -6.34 -2.61
N VAL A 39 10.55 -7.67 -2.67
CA VAL A 39 11.56 -8.47 -1.97
C VAL A 39 12.78 -8.60 -2.87
N GLY A 40 13.88 -7.95 -2.48
CA GLY A 40 15.12 -7.93 -3.25
C GLY A 40 15.16 -6.85 -4.32
N LYS A 41 15.97 -7.06 -5.37
CA LYS A 41 16.31 -6.03 -6.38
C LYS A 41 15.53 -6.16 -7.69
N ARG A 42 14.66 -7.17 -7.83
CA ARG A 42 13.90 -7.38 -9.06
C ARG A 42 12.67 -6.49 -9.06
N ALA A 43 12.41 -5.86 -10.20
CA ALA A 43 11.15 -5.16 -10.44
C ALA A 43 9.99 -6.16 -10.37
N VAL A 44 8.84 -5.68 -9.90
CA VAL A 44 7.61 -6.46 -9.82
C VAL A 44 6.50 -5.69 -10.52
N GLU A 45 5.62 -6.41 -11.20
CA GLU A 45 4.38 -5.86 -11.74
C GLU A 45 3.25 -6.24 -10.80
N LEU A 46 2.51 -5.24 -10.30
CA LEU A 46 1.37 -5.43 -9.40
C LEU A 46 0.10 -4.95 -10.11
N LEU A 47 -0.90 -5.82 -10.18
CA LEU A 47 -2.26 -5.43 -10.57
C LEU A 47 -3.12 -5.36 -9.31
N THR A 48 -3.63 -4.16 -9.00
CA THR A 48 -4.59 -3.96 -7.90
C THR A 48 -5.97 -3.69 -8.48
N MET A 49 -6.97 -4.45 -8.03
CA MET A 49 -8.36 -4.27 -8.44
C MET A 49 -9.18 -3.82 -7.23
N PHE A 50 -9.93 -2.73 -7.39
CA PHE A 50 -10.82 -2.22 -6.36
C PHE A 50 -12.26 -2.51 -6.75
N SER A 51 -13.07 -2.93 -5.77
CA SER A 51 -14.52 -3.03 -5.93
C SER A 51 -15.19 -1.74 -5.44
N SER A 52 -16.50 -1.59 -5.65
CA SER A 52 -17.28 -0.46 -5.15
C SER A 52 -17.21 -0.27 -3.64
N GLN A 53 -16.85 -1.33 -2.89
CA GLN A 53 -16.61 -1.27 -1.46
C GLN A 53 -15.30 -0.55 -1.08
N GLY A 54 -14.34 -0.47 -2.01
CA GLY A 54 -13.06 0.23 -1.84
C GLY A 54 -13.05 1.69 -2.31
N GLU A 55 -14.17 2.25 -2.77
CA GLU A 55 -14.25 3.60 -3.36
C GLU A 55 -14.11 4.77 -2.37
N ARG A 56 -14.09 4.49 -1.06
CA ARG A 56 -13.99 5.55 -0.04
C ARG A 56 -12.53 5.96 0.12
N LEU A 57 -12.19 7.17 -0.30
CA LEU A 57 -10.86 7.76 -0.06
C LEU A 57 -10.71 8.10 1.43
N HIS A 58 -9.86 7.37 2.15
CA HIS A 58 -9.54 7.65 3.56
C HIS A 58 -8.33 8.60 3.65
N LEU A 59 -8.59 9.91 3.58
CA LEU A 59 -7.56 10.93 3.84
C LEU A 59 -7.38 11.11 5.35
N ARG A 60 -6.17 10.89 5.87
CA ARG A 60 -5.79 11.31 7.23
C ARG A 60 -5.21 12.72 7.18
N THR A 61 -6.07 13.73 7.20
CA THR A 61 -5.63 15.12 7.37
C THR A 61 -5.42 15.42 8.86
N SER A 62 -4.18 15.51 9.32
CA SER A 62 -3.88 16.17 10.59
C SER A 62 -3.58 17.65 10.32
N LEU A 63 -4.63 18.46 10.17
CA LEU A 63 -4.49 19.91 10.38
C LEU A 63 -4.72 20.21 11.86
N GLY A 64 -3.73 19.86 12.67
CA GLY A 64 -3.65 20.30 14.05
C GLY A 64 -3.22 21.78 14.07
N ASN A 65 -4.19 22.66 14.32
CA ASN A 65 -4.08 24.02 14.84
C ASN A 65 -2.65 24.55 15.11
N SER A 66 -1.92 24.96 14.07
CA SER A 66 -0.75 25.82 14.26
C SER A 66 -1.21 27.27 14.30
N ARG A 67 -1.64 27.71 15.47
CA ARG A 67 -1.65 29.13 15.80
C ARG A 67 -0.23 29.55 16.19
N SER A 68 0.70 29.47 15.24
CA SER A 68 2.03 30.06 15.40
C SER A 68 2.01 31.46 14.81
N SER A 69 2.06 32.44 15.71
CA SER A 69 2.47 33.81 15.45
C SER A 69 3.77 33.83 14.63
N TRP A 70 3.66 33.94 13.30
CA TRP A 70 4.65 34.62 12.48
C TRP A 70 4.21 36.09 12.48
N GLY A 71 4.74 36.93 13.35
CA GLY A 71 6.08 37.48 13.16
C GLY A 71 5.93 38.76 12.34
N ARG A 72 5.67 39.87 13.05
CA ARG A 72 5.62 41.26 12.58
C ARG A 72 6.19 41.53 11.18
N ARG A 73 5.36 42.09 10.31
CA ARG A 73 5.66 43.31 9.54
C ARG A 73 4.35 43.97 9.13
#